data_AF-A0A8I0K1T0-F1
#
_entry.id   AF-A0A8I0K1T0-F1
#
_cell.length_a   1.000
_cell.length_b   1.000
_cell.length_c   1.000
_cell.angle_alpha   90.00
_cell.angle_beta   90.00
_cell.angle_gamma   90.00
#
_symmetry.space_group_name_H-M   'P 1'
#
loop_
_entity.id
_entity.type
_entity.pdbx_description
1 polymer ?
#
loop_
_entity_poly.entity_id
_entity_poly.type
_entity_poly.pdbx_seq_one_letter_code
_entity_poly.pdbx_strand_id
1 'polypeptide(L)'
;MTDIRFEGDFIHLEGLVVRATANDLMLDASARRTTGTPFRRALVHDFDDGLTLNWDHDYPGGVSINGCKQILGFNNRDWLIVRSRIHQQFGTDFMLDGGAERRGRVISRLRRNPFRRALVHGFGDQLVVNWDHDYTGGVVVNGRVTMPDGVVVAGQDVAATLTSLTSRVTELSTELTAATAAIADLTTRLAALETEPTP
;
A
#
# COMPACT_ATOMS: atom_id res chain seq x y z
N MET A 1 -2.86 -48.25 12.94
CA MET A 1 -2.06 -49.27 12.22
C MET A 1 -1.10 -48.51 11.31
N THR A 2 0.13 -48.98 11.14
CA THR A 2 1.07 -48.44 10.15
C THR A 2 1.17 -49.48 9.04
N ASP A 3 0.90 -49.10 7.80
CA ASP A 3 0.80 -50.04 6.68
C ASP A 3 1.07 -49.37 5.33
N ILE A 4 1.44 -50.17 4.33
CA ILE A 4 1.58 -49.78 2.93
C ILE A 4 0.85 -50.82 2.08
N ARG A 5 -0.16 -50.39 1.31
CA ARG A 5 -0.90 -51.30 0.41
C ARG A 5 -1.29 -50.63 -0.91
N PHE A 6 -1.53 -51.46 -1.91
CA PHE A 6 -2.05 -51.05 -3.22
C PHE A 6 -3.56 -51.27 -3.26
N GLU A 7 -4.33 -50.26 -3.67
CA GLU A 7 -5.80 -50.27 -3.71
C GLU A 7 -6.29 -49.62 -5.01
N GLY A 8 -6.55 -50.46 -6.03
CA GLY A 8 -6.89 -49.98 -7.37
C GLY A 8 -5.79 -49.09 -7.96
N ASP A 9 -6.13 -47.83 -8.25
CA ASP A 9 -5.21 -46.82 -8.78
C ASP A 9 -4.38 -46.11 -7.70
N PHE A 10 -4.57 -46.44 -6.41
CA PHE A 10 -3.95 -45.74 -5.28
C PHE A 10 -2.90 -46.58 -4.56
N ILE A 11 -1.87 -45.90 -4.07
CA ILE A 11 -0.99 -46.41 -3.01
C ILE A 11 -1.45 -45.78 -1.71
N HIS A 12 -1.88 -46.61 -0.76
CA HIS A 12 -2.21 -46.19 0.60
C HIS A 12 -0.95 -46.25 1.48
N LEU A 13 -0.53 -45.09 1.98
CA LEU A 13 0.54 -44.95 2.96
C LEU A 13 -0.09 -44.47 4.27
N GLU A 14 -0.25 -45.36 5.24
CA GLU A 14 -0.95 -45.05 6.49
C GLU A 14 0.00 -45.11 7.70
N GLY A 15 -0.06 -44.07 8.53
CA GLY A 15 0.73 -43.95 9.76
C GLY A 15 0.56 -42.58 10.40
N LEU A 16 1.05 -42.41 11.63
CA LEU A 16 1.00 -41.12 12.32
C LEU A 16 1.91 -40.07 11.66
N VAL A 17 3.05 -40.51 11.12
CA VAL A 17 4.04 -39.68 10.43
C VAL A 17 4.66 -40.50 9.30
N VAL A 18 4.73 -39.93 8.10
CA VAL A 18 5.54 -40.46 6.99
C VAL A 18 6.85 -39.68 6.97
N ARG A 19 7.97 -40.36 7.19
CA ARG A 19 9.31 -39.76 7.13
C ARG A 19 9.97 -40.13 5.80
N ALA A 20 10.30 -39.13 4.99
CA ALA A 20 11.20 -39.27 3.86
C ALA A 20 12.55 -38.64 4.22
N THR A 21 13.65 -39.34 3.94
CA THR A 21 15.02 -38.80 4.06
C THR A 21 15.60 -38.42 2.69
N ALA A 22 14.76 -38.40 1.66
CA ALA A 22 15.13 -37.96 0.31
C ALA A 22 15.04 -36.44 0.22
N ASN A 23 15.84 -35.85 -0.65
CA ASN A 23 15.80 -34.40 -0.91
C ASN A 23 14.57 -34.00 -1.75
N ASP A 24 14.10 -34.92 -2.60
CA ASP A 24 13.09 -34.63 -3.62
C ASP A 24 11.85 -35.52 -3.44
N LEU A 25 10.66 -34.92 -3.55
CA LEU A 25 9.43 -35.62 -3.89
C LEU A 25 9.05 -35.28 -5.33
N MET A 26 9.00 -36.30 -6.19
CA MET A 26 8.69 -36.15 -7.61
C MET A 26 7.24 -36.50 -7.90
N LEU A 27 6.56 -35.66 -8.69
CA LEU A 27 5.23 -35.95 -9.24
C LEU A 27 5.32 -35.94 -10.77
N ASP A 28 5.57 -37.12 -11.33
CA ASP A 28 5.90 -37.25 -12.74
C ASP A 28 5.00 -38.25 -13.45
N ALA A 29 4.37 -37.79 -14.53
CA ALA A 29 3.62 -38.63 -15.43
C ALA A 29 3.99 -38.21 -16.86
N SER A 30 4.68 -39.09 -17.59
CA SER A 30 5.16 -38.81 -18.95
C SER A 30 4.07 -38.26 -19.88
N ALA A 31 2.86 -38.81 -19.81
CA ALA A 31 1.69 -38.38 -20.59
C ALA A 31 1.20 -36.95 -20.29
N ARG A 32 1.57 -36.38 -19.13
CA ARG A 32 1.21 -34.99 -18.74
C ARG A 32 2.36 -34.01 -18.95
N ARG A 33 3.51 -34.46 -19.44
CA ARG A 33 4.65 -33.60 -19.76
C ARG A 33 4.36 -32.81 -21.03
N THR A 34 4.51 -31.50 -20.98
CA THR A 34 4.45 -30.61 -22.15
C THR A 34 5.83 -30.31 -22.73
N THR A 35 6.90 -30.76 -22.05
CA THR A 35 8.30 -30.59 -22.45
C THR A 35 9.12 -31.86 -22.18
N GLY A 36 10.29 -31.97 -22.82
CA GLY A 36 11.18 -33.13 -22.71
C GLY A 36 12.12 -33.16 -21.50
N THR A 37 11.94 -32.31 -20.48
CA THR A 37 12.84 -32.31 -19.32
C THR A 37 12.67 -33.62 -18.52
N PRO A 38 13.77 -34.23 -18.03
CA PRO A 38 13.76 -35.59 -17.51
C PRO A 38 13.14 -35.73 -16.11
N PHE A 39 13.18 -34.68 -15.28
CA PHE A 39 12.77 -34.70 -13.89
C PHE A 39 11.59 -33.73 -13.62
N ARG A 40 10.70 -34.10 -12.68
CA ARG A 40 9.56 -33.30 -12.23
C ARG A 40 9.55 -33.16 -10.70
N ARG A 41 10.58 -32.50 -10.14
CA ARG A 41 10.72 -32.35 -8.68
C ARG A 41 9.67 -31.37 -8.16
N ALA A 42 8.64 -31.91 -7.51
CA ALA A 42 7.48 -31.14 -7.04
C ALA A 42 7.84 -30.36 -5.79
N LEU A 43 8.40 -31.06 -4.80
CA LEU A 43 8.84 -30.53 -3.51
C LEU A 43 10.33 -30.87 -3.35
N VAL A 44 11.16 -29.87 -3.07
CA VAL A 44 12.60 -30.05 -2.84
C VAL A 44 13.00 -29.39 -1.53
N HIS A 45 13.73 -30.13 -0.70
CA HIS A 45 14.52 -29.57 0.40
C HIS A 45 15.80 -29.00 -0.20
N ASP A 46 15.85 -27.67 -0.31
CA ASP A 46 16.90 -26.97 -1.05
C ASP A 46 18.16 -26.68 -0.21
N PHE A 47 19.17 -26.08 -0.86
CA PHE A 47 20.45 -25.79 -0.25
C PHE A 47 20.41 -24.71 0.83
N ASP A 48 19.33 -23.91 0.90
CA ASP A 48 19.13 -22.86 1.89
C ASP A 48 18.27 -23.36 3.08
N ASP A 49 18.12 -24.69 3.22
CA ASP A 49 17.24 -25.34 4.20
C ASP A 49 15.75 -24.97 3.99
N GLY A 50 15.39 -24.63 2.74
CA GLY A 50 14.05 -24.26 2.33
C GLY A 50 13.26 -25.40 1.72
N LEU A 51 11.92 -25.27 1.73
CA LEU A 51 11.03 -26.09 0.90
C LEU A 51 10.73 -25.31 -0.39
N THR A 52 11.32 -25.73 -1.49
CA THR A 52 11.04 -25.16 -2.82
C THR A 52 9.94 -25.95 -3.52
N LEU A 53 8.94 -25.22 -4.00
CA LEU A 53 7.92 -25.73 -4.92
C LEU A 53 8.36 -25.50 -6.37
N ASN A 54 8.22 -26.52 -7.22
CA ASN A 54 8.60 -26.44 -8.63
C ASN A 54 10.08 -26.06 -8.83
N TRP A 55 10.96 -26.91 -8.30
CA TRP A 55 12.40 -26.70 -8.35
C TRP A 55 12.90 -26.63 -9.80
N ASP A 56 13.83 -25.71 -10.08
CA ASP A 56 14.48 -25.53 -11.40
C ASP A 56 13.50 -25.38 -12.59
N HIS A 57 12.29 -24.85 -12.34
CA HIS A 57 11.23 -24.76 -13.36
C HIS A 57 10.88 -26.14 -13.97
N ASP A 58 11.03 -27.21 -13.18
CA ASP A 58 10.67 -28.58 -13.53
C ASP A 58 9.18 -28.75 -13.90
N TYR A 59 8.32 -27.77 -13.63
CA TYR A 59 6.97 -27.60 -14.15
C TYR A 59 6.92 -26.28 -14.93
N PRO A 60 7.10 -26.31 -16.27
CA PRO A 60 7.16 -25.08 -17.05
C PRO A 60 5.87 -24.26 -17.10
N GLY A 61 4.73 -24.92 -16.87
CA GLY A 61 3.43 -24.26 -16.70
C GLY A 61 3.28 -23.54 -15.36
N GLY A 62 4.26 -23.66 -14.45
CA GLY A 62 4.22 -23.06 -13.12
C GLY A 62 3.42 -23.87 -12.11
N VAL A 63 3.14 -23.23 -10.97
CA VAL A 63 2.35 -23.78 -9.86
C VAL A 63 1.07 -22.99 -9.73
N SER A 64 -0.06 -23.68 -9.65
CA SER A 64 -1.36 -23.09 -9.29
C SER A 64 -1.76 -23.55 -7.89
N ILE A 65 -2.04 -22.60 -7.00
CA ILE A 65 -2.53 -22.87 -5.65
C ILE A 65 -3.96 -22.34 -5.56
N ASN A 66 -4.94 -23.26 -5.58
CA ASN A 66 -6.35 -22.92 -5.48
C ASN A 66 -6.81 -22.92 -4.03
N GLY A 67 -7.65 -21.94 -3.64
CA GLY A 67 -8.23 -21.89 -2.29
C GLY A 67 -7.22 -21.61 -1.18
N CYS A 68 -6.13 -20.90 -1.46
CA CYS A 68 -5.17 -20.48 -0.42
C CYS A 68 -5.86 -19.53 0.56
N LYS A 69 -6.11 -20.00 1.78
CA LYS A 69 -6.77 -19.21 2.83
C LYS A 69 -5.84 -18.17 3.46
N GLN A 70 -4.58 -18.54 3.71
CA GLN A 70 -3.59 -17.69 4.38
C GLN A 70 -2.16 -18.15 4.10
N ILE A 71 -1.24 -17.19 4.03
CA ILE A 71 0.21 -17.40 4.09
C ILE A 71 0.69 -16.70 5.36
N LEU A 72 1.25 -17.45 6.30
CA LEU A 72 1.69 -16.95 7.60
C LEU A 72 3.21 -16.95 7.67
N GLY A 73 3.79 -15.86 8.16
CA GLY A 73 5.14 -15.87 8.72
C GLY A 73 5.13 -16.40 10.15
N PHE A 74 6.30 -16.67 10.68
CA PHE A 74 6.54 -16.94 12.10
C PHE A 74 6.47 -15.66 12.95
N ASN A 75 7.01 -14.53 12.49
CA ASN A 75 6.95 -13.24 13.20
C ASN A 75 6.99 -12.01 12.26
N ASN A 76 6.98 -10.80 12.84
CA ASN A 76 6.98 -9.52 12.11
C ASN A 76 8.28 -9.19 11.35
N ARG A 77 9.28 -10.08 11.35
CA ARG A 77 10.53 -9.97 10.58
C ARG A 77 10.49 -10.80 9.31
N ASP A 78 9.49 -11.67 9.14
CA ASP A 78 9.37 -12.47 7.93
C ASP A 78 8.81 -11.65 6.78
N TRP A 79 9.16 -12.05 5.57
CA TRP A 79 8.81 -11.33 4.36
C TRP A 79 8.02 -12.22 3.41
N LEU A 80 6.91 -11.68 2.89
CA LEU A 80 6.37 -12.16 1.63
C LEU A 80 7.12 -11.45 0.50
N ILE A 81 8.06 -12.15 -0.12
CA ILE A 81 8.83 -11.61 -1.24
C ILE A 81 8.16 -12.01 -2.55
N VAL A 82 7.66 -11.02 -3.29
CA VAL A 82 7.15 -11.21 -4.66
C VAL A 82 8.10 -10.49 -5.61
N ARG A 83 9.00 -11.25 -6.25
CA ARG A 83 9.98 -10.69 -7.21
C ARG A 83 9.37 -10.41 -8.58
N SER A 84 8.33 -11.15 -8.94
CA SER A 84 7.61 -10.99 -10.20
C SER A 84 6.54 -9.92 -10.11
N ARG A 85 6.01 -9.50 -11.26
CA ARG A 85 4.89 -8.56 -11.31
C ARG A 85 3.62 -9.24 -10.77
N ILE A 86 2.87 -8.56 -9.90
CA ILE A 86 1.50 -8.96 -9.59
C ILE A 86 0.65 -8.59 -10.80
N HIS A 87 0.25 -9.58 -11.60
CA HIS A 87 -0.52 -9.34 -12.83
C HIS A 87 -1.93 -8.84 -12.51
N GLN A 88 -2.58 -9.42 -11.50
CA GLN A 88 -3.95 -9.08 -11.13
C GLN A 88 -4.20 -9.35 -9.64
N GLN A 89 -4.94 -8.45 -9.00
CA GLN A 89 -5.52 -8.60 -7.67
C GLN A 89 -7.03 -8.40 -7.77
N PHE A 90 -7.81 -9.42 -7.42
CA PHE A 90 -9.28 -9.32 -7.38
C PHE A 90 -9.85 -8.89 -6.03
N GLY A 91 -9.05 -8.97 -4.96
CA GLY A 91 -9.47 -8.46 -3.65
C GLY A 91 -9.62 -6.95 -3.68
N THR A 92 -10.58 -6.41 -2.94
CA THR A 92 -10.87 -4.96 -2.90
C THR A 92 -9.88 -4.16 -2.06
N ASP A 93 -9.25 -4.82 -1.09
CA ASP A 93 -8.55 -4.15 0.01
C ASP A 93 -7.09 -4.61 0.09
N PHE A 94 -6.20 -3.66 0.38
CA PHE A 94 -4.85 -3.93 0.85
C PHE A 94 -4.69 -3.39 2.27
N MET A 95 -4.56 -4.30 3.24
CA MET A 95 -4.47 -3.96 4.67
C MET A 95 -3.01 -3.86 5.11
N LEU A 96 -2.62 -2.74 5.72
CA LEU A 96 -1.27 -2.50 6.26
C LEU A 96 -1.35 -2.13 7.74
N ASP A 97 -1.78 -3.08 8.58
CA ASP A 97 -2.02 -2.86 10.01
C ASP A 97 -0.71 -2.88 10.84
N GLY A 98 0.28 -3.66 10.41
CA GLY A 98 1.54 -3.81 11.15
C GLY A 98 1.41 -4.55 12.48
N GLY A 99 0.24 -5.11 12.78
CA GLY A 99 -0.03 -5.92 13.98
C GLY A 99 -0.11 -5.11 15.28
N ALA A 100 -0.43 -5.78 16.39
CA ALA A 100 -0.67 -5.15 17.70
C ALA A 100 0.51 -4.32 18.20
N GLU A 101 1.72 -4.71 17.84
CA GLU A 101 2.98 -4.05 18.21
C GLU A 101 3.08 -2.63 17.64
N ARG A 102 2.64 -2.41 16.39
CA ARG A 102 2.68 -1.10 15.74
C ARG A 102 1.46 -0.22 16.04
N ARG A 103 0.39 -0.80 16.58
CA ARG A 103 -0.81 -0.04 16.95
C ARG A 103 -0.58 0.91 18.13
N GLY A 104 0.49 0.73 18.90
CA GLY A 104 0.69 1.44 20.16
C GLY A 104 -0.39 1.04 21.19
N ARG A 105 -0.19 1.41 22.45
CA ARG A 105 -1.14 1.13 23.54
C ARG A 105 -2.35 2.07 23.41
N VAL A 106 -3.22 1.86 22.40
CA VAL A 106 -4.42 2.67 22.24
C VAL A 106 -5.43 2.27 23.31
N ILE A 107 -5.47 3.08 24.36
CA ILE A 107 -6.54 3.14 25.34
C ILE A 107 -7.71 3.84 24.63
N SER A 108 -8.72 3.10 24.14
CA SER A 108 -10.12 3.49 24.30
C SER A 108 -11.07 2.56 23.53
N ARG A 109 -12.27 2.45 24.06
CA ARG A 109 -13.41 1.62 23.65
C ARG A 109 -14.10 2.14 22.39
N LEU A 110 -13.35 2.48 21.34
CA LEU A 110 -13.93 2.88 20.06
C LEU A 110 -13.93 1.70 19.09
N ARG A 111 -15.07 1.54 18.40
CA ARG A 111 -15.54 0.34 17.72
C ARG A 111 -14.45 -0.39 16.92
N ARG A 112 -14.22 -1.65 17.29
CA ARG A 112 -13.32 -2.61 16.61
C ARG A 112 -13.85 -2.91 15.21
N ASN A 113 -13.50 -2.08 14.23
CA ASN A 113 -13.23 -2.65 12.92
C ASN A 113 -11.84 -3.31 13.01
N PRO A 114 -11.71 -4.65 12.94
CA PRO A 114 -10.39 -5.29 12.96
C PRO A 114 -9.60 -5.02 11.68
N PHE A 115 -10.27 -4.57 10.63
CA PHE A 115 -9.66 -4.30 9.34
C PHE A 115 -9.07 -2.89 9.33
N ARG A 116 -7.76 -2.79 9.09
CA ARG A 116 -7.08 -1.51 8.84
C ARG A 116 -6.75 -1.42 7.37
N ARG A 117 -7.69 -0.88 6.59
CA ARG A 117 -7.60 -0.82 5.14
C ARG A 117 -6.77 0.40 4.73
N ALA A 118 -5.53 0.16 4.34
CA ALA A 118 -4.60 1.22 3.95
C ALA A 118 -4.95 1.81 2.59
N LEU A 119 -5.18 0.92 1.64
CA LEU A 119 -5.54 1.23 0.27
C LEU A 119 -6.80 0.42 -0.09
N VAL A 120 -7.81 1.11 -0.60
CA VAL A 120 -9.06 0.49 -1.05
C VAL A 120 -9.36 0.96 -2.46
N HIS A 121 -9.74 0.03 -3.34
CA HIS A 121 -10.38 0.37 -4.60
C HIS A 121 -11.87 0.61 -4.34
N GLY A 122 -12.23 1.88 -4.13
CA GLY A 122 -13.58 2.30 -3.84
C GLY A 122 -14.52 2.21 -5.04
N PHE A 123 -15.76 2.66 -4.83
CA PHE A 123 -16.76 2.77 -5.90
C PHE A 123 -16.39 3.88 -6.89
N GLY A 124 -16.71 3.66 -8.18
CA GLY A 124 -16.45 4.65 -9.23
C GLY A 124 -14.96 4.88 -9.48
N ASP A 125 -14.15 3.82 -9.48
CA ASP A 125 -12.72 3.82 -9.80
C ASP A 125 -11.86 4.71 -8.89
N GLN A 126 -12.25 4.80 -7.62
CA GLN A 126 -11.51 5.56 -6.62
C GLN A 126 -10.38 4.73 -6.00
N LEU A 127 -9.18 5.30 -5.91
CA LEU A 127 -8.16 4.83 -4.98
C LEU A 127 -8.28 5.63 -3.69
N VAL A 128 -8.74 4.98 -2.62
CA VAL A 128 -8.91 5.60 -1.31
C VAL A 128 -7.74 5.24 -0.41
N VAL A 129 -7.08 6.26 0.12
CA VAL A 129 -6.06 6.14 1.18
C VAL A 129 -6.76 6.36 2.53
N ASN A 130 -6.56 5.46 3.48
CA ASN A 130 -7.20 5.49 4.80
C ASN A 130 -8.73 5.42 4.75
N TRP A 131 -9.25 4.29 4.25
CA TRP A 131 -10.69 4.10 4.15
C TRP A 131 -11.37 4.12 5.53
N ASP A 132 -12.54 4.77 5.62
CA ASP A 132 -13.39 4.85 6.83
C ASP A 132 -12.67 5.37 8.09
N HIS A 133 -11.58 6.13 7.92
CA HIS A 133 -10.72 6.57 9.04
C HIS A 133 -10.16 5.39 9.86
N ASP A 134 -9.96 4.22 9.23
CA ASP A 134 -9.38 3.01 9.85
C ASP A 134 -8.00 3.32 10.51
N TYR A 135 -7.30 4.34 10.02
CA TYR A 135 -6.16 5.00 10.68
C TYR A 135 -6.63 6.33 11.28
N THR A 136 -7.01 6.32 12.56
CA THR A 136 -7.57 7.48 13.26
C THR A 136 -6.61 8.68 13.34
N GLY A 137 -5.30 8.44 13.24
CA GLY A 137 -4.28 9.50 13.16
C GLY A 137 -4.05 10.04 11.75
N GLY A 138 -4.79 9.56 10.75
CA GLY A 138 -4.58 9.84 9.34
C GLY A 138 -3.47 9.00 8.71
N VAL A 139 -3.21 9.26 7.42
CA VAL A 139 -2.07 8.72 6.68
C VAL A 139 -1.27 9.88 6.10
N VAL A 140 0.04 9.79 6.21
CA VAL A 140 0.96 10.79 5.65
C VAL A 140 1.55 10.23 4.35
N VAL A 141 1.44 11.00 3.26
CA VAL A 141 2.16 10.75 2.01
C VAL A 141 3.34 11.71 1.96
N ASN A 142 4.55 11.20 2.25
CA ASN A 142 5.77 11.99 2.22
C ASN A 142 6.40 11.99 0.82
N GLY A 143 6.95 13.14 0.42
CA GLY A 143 7.62 13.30 -0.87
C GLY A 143 6.73 13.89 -1.95
N ARG A 144 7.22 13.89 -3.20
CA ARG A 144 6.52 14.48 -4.34
C ARG A 144 5.36 13.59 -4.79
N VAL A 145 4.15 14.13 -4.77
CA VAL A 145 2.96 13.52 -5.40
C VAL A 145 2.82 14.10 -6.81
N THR A 146 2.74 13.23 -7.83
CA THR A 146 2.57 13.64 -9.23
C THR A 146 1.23 13.13 -9.74
N MET A 147 0.38 14.03 -10.21
CA MET A 147 -0.92 13.73 -10.84
C MET A 147 -0.88 14.26 -12.28
N PRO A 148 -0.61 13.41 -13.29
CA PRO A 148 -0.32 13.85 -14.67
C PRO A 148 -1.44 14.69 -15.29
N ASP A 149 -2.69 14.32 -15.03
CA ASP A 149 -3.88 14.97 -15.60
C ASP A 149 -4.48 16.04 -14.68
N GLY A 150 -3.75 16.43 -13.62
CA GLY A 150 -4.20 17.35 -12.58
C GLY A 150 -4.99 16.67 -11.45
N VAL A 151 -5.45 17.48 -10.49
CA VAL A 151 -6.24 17.02 -9.35
C VAL A 151 -7.41 17.96 -9.12
N VAL A 152 -8.60 17.40 -8.92
CA VAL A 152 -9.76 18.16 -8.43
C VAL A 152 -9.82 17.97 -6.93
N VAL A 153 -9.50 19.02 -6.18
CA VAL A 153 -9.61 19.00 -4.71
C VAL A 153 -10.96 19.59 -4.33
N ALA A 154 -11.92 18.73 -3.98
CA ALA A 154 -13.24 19.14 -3.49
C ALA A 154 -13.27 19.39 -1.97
N GLY A 155 -12.11 19.30 -1.31
CA GLY A 155 -11.97 19.49 0.12
C GLY A 155 -12.26 20.94 0.56
N GLN A 156 -13.00 21.07 1.66
CA GLN A 156 -13.30 22.35 2.31
C GLN A 156 -12.03 23.07 2.80
N ASP A 157 -10.96 22.34 3.04
CA ASP A 157 -9.66 22.82 3.54
C ASP A 157 -8.95 23.75 2.54
N VAL A 158 -8.88 23.35 1.26
CA VAL A 158 -8.30 24.20 0.21
C VAL A 158 -9.19 25.42 -0.05
N ALA A 159 -10.52 25.23 -0.07
CA ALA A 159 -11.47 26.33 -0.25
C ALA A 159 -11.39 27.36 0.90
N ALA A 160 -11.28 26.91 2.15
CA ALA A 160 -11.12 27.77 3.31
C ALA A 160 -9.77 28.53 3.28
N THR A 161 -8.69 27.84 2.92
CA THR A 161 -7.36 28.46 2.78
C THR A 161 -7.37 29.53 1.69
N LEU A 162 -7.96 29.23 0.53
CA LEU A 162 -8.07 30.17 -0.58
C LEU A 162 -8.91 31.40 -0.17
N THR A 163 -10.05 31.18 0.49
CA THR A 163 -10.92 32.26 1.00
C THR A 163 -10.15 33.18 1.96
N SER A 164 -9.39 32.60 2.90
CA SER A 164 -8.56 33.34 3.85
C SER A 164 -7.49 34.19 3.13
N LEU A 165 -6.79 33.59 2.15
CA LEU A 165 -5.81 34.30 1.34
C LEU A 165 -6.44 35.44 0.53
N THR A 166 -7.62 35.23 -0.06
CA THR A 166 -8.35 36.27 -0.79
C THR A 166 -8.75 37.44 0.13
N SER A 167 -9.22 37.15 1.36
CA SER A 167 -9.50 38.19 2.34
C SER A 167 -8.26 39.01 2.65
N ARG A 168 -7.13 38.33 2.90
CA ARG A 168 -5.88 39.02 3.25
C ARG A 168 -5.34 39.89 2.13
N VAL A 169 -5.45 39.45 0.88
CA VAL A 169 -5.08 40.25 -0.30
C VAL A 169 -5.97 41.50 -0.42
N THR A 170 -7.26 41.37 -0.13
CA THR A 170 -8.22 42.48 -0.17
C THR A 170 -7.92 43.53 0.91
N GLU A 171 -7.62 43.09 2.13
CA GLU A 171 -7.18 43.95 3.25
C GLU A 171 -5.92 44.74 2.87
N LEU A 172 -4.87 44.03 2.42
CA LEU A 172 -3.61 44.66 2.04
C LEU A 172 -3.77 45.64 0.88
N SER A 173 -4.63 45.36 -0.09
CA SER A 173 -4.91 46.29 -1.19
C SER A 173 -5.59 47.58 -0.71
N THR A 174 -6.44 47.47 0.31
CA THR A 174 -7.13 48.62 0.91
C THR A 174 -6.14 49.48 1.70
N GLU A 175 -5.29 48.85 2.51
CA GLU A 175 -4.23 49.53 3.28
C GLU A 175 -3.24 50.27 2.34
N LEU A 176 -2.82 49.64 1.24
CA LEU A 176 -1.93 50.26 0.26
C LEU A 176 -2.55 51.48 -0.40
N THR A 177 -3.85 51.43 -0.70
CA THR A 177 -4.58 52.56 -1.29
C THR A 177 -4.61 53.74 -0.31
N ALA A 178 -4.91 53.48 0.95
CA ALA A 178 -4.92 54.49 2.00
C ALA A 178 -3.53 55.12 2.22
N ALA A 179 -2.48 54.30 2.27
CA ALA A 179 -1.10 54.77 2.42
C ALA A 179 -0.66 55.64 1.24
N THR A 180 -1.03 55.25 0.02
CA THR A 180 -0.71 56.01 -1.20
C THR A 180 -1.40 57.38 -1.19
N ALA A 181 -2.66 57.45 -0.75
CA ALA A 181 -3.37 58.71 -0.56
C ALA A 181 -2.70 59.59 0.49
N ALA A 182 -2.28 59.01 1.62
CA ALA A 182 -1.56 59.74 2.67
C ALA A 182 -0.21 60.29 2.21
N ILE A 183 0.55 59.52 1.41
CA ILE A 183 1.81 59.99 0.81
C ILE A 183 1.54 61.16 -0.13
N ALA A 184 0.54 61.06 -1.01
CA ALA A 184 0.20 62.13 -1.94
C ALA A 184 -0.19 63.44 -1.21
N ASP A 185 -0.95 63.34 -0.11
CA ASP A 185 -1.26 64.46 0.78
C ASP A 185 0.01 65.08 1.38
N LEU A 186 0.88 64.25 1.97
CA LEU A 186 2.15 64.70 2.56
C LEU A 186 3.06 65.36 1.53
N THR A 187 3.16 64.82 0.31
CA THR A 187 3.92 65.40 -0.79
C THR A 187 3.37 66.78 -1.18
N THR A 188 2.04 66.93 -1.23
CA THR A 188 1.39 68.21 -1.53
C THR A 188 1.69 69.25 -0.44
N ARG A 189 1.60 68.84 0.83
CA ARG A 189 1.89 69.71 1.98
C ARG A 189 3.37 70.13 2.05
N LEU A 190 4.29 69.23 1.72
CA LEU A 190 5.72 69.54 1.66
C LEU A 190 6.01 70.57 0.57
N ALA A 191 5.46 70.40 -0.63
CA ALA A 191 5.61 71.35 -1.72
C ALA A 191 5.07 72.75 -1.35
N ALA A 192 3.95 72.82 -0.62
CA ALA A 192 3.42 74.10 -0.14
C ALA A 192 4.39 74.81 0.84
N LEU A 193 4.97 74.08 1.79
CA LEU A 193 5.96 74.60 2.74
C LEU A 193 7.23 75.11 2.04
N GLU A 194 7.71 74.42 1.01
CA GLU A 194 8.89 74.85 0.23
C GLU A 194 8.65 76.17 -0.55
N THR A 195 7.39 76.55 -0.77
CA THR A 195 7.02 77.80 -1.47
C THR A 195 6.68 78.97 -0.53
N GLU A 196 6.66 78.76 0.79
CA GLU A 196 6.47 79.86 1.73
C GLU A 196 7.71 80.78 1.73
N PRO A 197 7.52 82.12 1.69
CA PRO A 197 8.64 83.05 1.73
C PRO A 197 9.37 82.90 3.07
N THR A 198 10.66 82.55 3.02
CA THR A 198 11.53 82.58 4.20
C THR A 198 11.51 83.99 4.80
N PRO A 199 11.36 84.12 6.13
CA PRO A 199 11.31 85.41 6.81
C PRO A 199 12.59 86.24 6.63
#